data_AF-A0A9Q2ENS2-F1
#
_entry.id   AF-A0A9Q2ENS2-F1
#
_cell.length_a   1.000
_cell.length_b   1.000
_cell.length_c   1.000
_cell.angle_alpha   90.00
_cell.angle_beta   90.00
_cell.angle_gamma   90.00
#
_symmetry.space_group_name_H-M   'P 1'
#
loop_
_entity.id
_entity.type
_entity.pdbx_description
1 polymer ?
#
loop_
_entity_poly.entity_id
_entity_poly.type
_entity_poly.pdbx_seq_one_letter_code
_entity_poly.pdbx_strand_id
1 'polypeptide(L)'
;MAWQLWEVMGEIFTDRWAAKNGTAPSEIWVGIISGMTPEQLQQICAGCLERCAAGNSWPPDLAEFVSLVAECGANPFGLSTDDVMAEYKRWRNESYRYSSSTEFPWRQPVLYHLCIEMRRVGTERRMTDGELERLAERLLAKWVKNISHGMSIPPIRRQLAAPKHPGGPTPAELAYAEFKRRKAAGMFD
;
A
#
# COMPACT_ATOMS: atom_id res chain seq x y z
N MET A 1 -21.50 -1.36 7.70
CA MET A 1 -20.60 -0.38 8.34
C MET A 1 -20.92 1.06 7.93
N ALA A 2 -20.82 1.43 6.65
CA ALA A 2 -21.13 2.82 6.22
C ALA A 2 -22.55 3.30 6.59
N TRP A 3 -23.56 2.45 6.39
CA TRP A 3 -24.94 2.74 6.79
C TRP A 3 -25.12 2.92 8.29
N GLN A 4 -24.43 2.11 9.09
CA GLN A 4 -24.47 2.21 10.55
C GLN A 4 -23.84 3.51 11.04
N LEU A 5 -22.76 3.98 10.42
CA LEU A 5 -22.24 5.32 10.69
C LEU A 5 -23.27 6.39 10.31
N TRP A 6 -23.97 6.23 9.18
CA TRP A 6 -25.00 7.18 8.73
C TRP A 6 -26.15 7.31 9.71
N GLU A 7 -26.59 6.20 10.31
CA GLU A 7 -27.61 6.17 11.36
C GLU A 7 -27.10 6.90 12.62
N VAL A 8 -25.93 6.53 13.12
CA VAL A 8 -25.35 7.14 14.34
C VAL A 8 -25.10 8.64 14.16
N MET A 9 -24.55 9.07 13.02
CA MET A 9 -24.32 10.49 12.74
C MET A 9 -25.62 11.26 12.55
N GLY A 10 -26.67 10.59 12.02
CA GLY A 10 -28.03 11.11 11.99
C GLY A 10 -28.62 11.31 13.39
N GLU A 11 -28.33 10.43 14.35
CA GLU A 11 -28.73 10.62 15.74
C GLU A 11 -27.99 11.78 16.42
N ILE A 12 -26.68 11.93 16.17
CA ILE A 12 -25.84 12.97 16.79
C ILE A 12 -26.17 14.36 16.23
N PHE A 13 -26.27 14.47 14.89
CA PHE A 13 -26.36 15.77 14.21
C PHE A 13 -27.73 16.05 13.61
N THR A 14 -28.68 15.11 13.69
CA THR A 14 -30.06 15.25 13.17
C THR A 14 -30.06 15.63 11.67
N ASP A 15 -31.01 16.47 11.25
CA ASP A 15 -31.18 16.90 9.85
C ASP A 15 -29.93 17.57 9.27
N ARG A 16 -29.04 18.10 10.12
CA ARG A 16 -27.79 18.74 9.68
C ARG A 16 -26.85 17.74 9.00
N TRP A 17 -26.87 16.47 9.43
CA TRP A 17 -26.06 15.42 8.81
C TRP A 17 -26.49 15.20 7.35
N ALA A 18 -27.80 15.00 7.14
CA ALA A 18 -28.36 14.81 5.81
C ALA A 18 -28.20 16.05 4.93
N ALA A 19 -28.33 17.25 5.50
CA ALA A 19 -28.12 18.50 4.78
C ALA A 19 -26.68 18.67 4.29
N LYS A 20 -25.68 18.18 5.04
CA LYS A 20 -24.26 18.31 4.68
C LYS A 20 -23.75 17.16 3.81
N ASN A 21 -24.09 15.93 4.15
CA ASN A 21 -23.49 14.72 3.57
C ASN A 21 -24.48 13.89 2.73
N GLY A 22 -25.76 14.26 2.70
CA GLY A 22 -26.82 13.54 2.02
C GLY A 22 -27.49 12.47 2.89
N THR A 23 -28.65 11.99 2.46
CA THR A 23 -29.44 10.97 3.18
C THR A 23 -28.86 9.56 3.07
N ALA A 24 -27.86 9.37 2.20
CA ALA A 24 -27.20 8.09 1.99
C ALA A 24 -25.68 8.29 1.79
N PRO A 25 -24.85 7.31 2.20
CA PRO A 25 -23.41 7.38 1.97
C PRO A 25 -23.09 7.31 0.48
N SER A 26 -22.28 8.26 -0.01
CA SER A 26 -21.72 8.19 -1.35
C SER A 26 -20.66 7.08 -1.47
N GLU A 27 -20.32 6.67 -2.69
CA GLU A 27 -19.30 5.64 -2.94
C GLU A 27 -17.95 5.97 -2.28
N ILE A 28 -17.59 7.25 -2.20
CA ILE A 28 -16.34 7.69 -1.55
C ILE A 28 -16.39 7.44 -0.05
N TRP A 29 -17.50 7.79 0.60
CA TRP A 29 -17.72 7.49 2.02
C TRP A 29 -17.70 5.97 2.29
N VAL A 30 -18.34 5.18 1.42
CA VAL A 30 -18.32 3.72 1.52
C VAL A 30 -16.90 3.19 1.40
N GLY A 31 -16.09 3.69 0.47
CA GLY A 31 -14.70 3.27 0.31
C GLY A 31 -13.84 3.53 1.54
N ILE A 32 -13.98 4.72 2.13
CA ILE A 32 -13.22 5.12 3.33
C ILE A 32 -13.67 4.32 4.56
N ILE A 33 -14.97 4.21 4.81
CA ILE A 33 -15.51 3.52 5.99
C ILE A 33 -15.25 2.00 5.92
N SER A 34 -15.28 1.41 4.72
CA SER A 34 -14.99 -0.01 4.53
C SER A 34 -13.55 -0.38 4.92
N GLY A 35 -12.63 0.59 4.96
CA GLY A 35 -11.26 0.41 5.42
C GLY A 35 -11.05 0.56 6.93
N MET A 36 -12.10 0.89 7.69
CA MET A 36 -12.02 1.18 9.13
C MET A 36 -12.46 0.00 9.98
N THR A 37 -11.87 -0.11 11.18
CA THR A 37 -12.34 -1.05 12.20
C THR A 37 -13.50 -0.44 13.01
N PRO A 38 -14.35 -1.27 13.66
CA PRO A 38 -15.41 -0.78 14.55
C PRO A 38 -14.91 0.15 15.65
N GLU A 39 -13.72 -0.10 16.18
CA GLU A 39 -13.09 0.70 17.23
C GLU A 39 -12.72 2.10 16.71
N GLN A 40 -12.20 2.18 15.48
CA GLN A 40 -11.90 3.46 14.83
C GLN A 40 -13.17 4.27 14.59
N LEU A 41 -14.25 3.62 14.16
CA LEU A 41 -15.55 4.29 14.00
C LEU A 41 -16.08 4.83 15.34
N GLN A 42 -15.93 4.07 16.43
CA GLN A 42 -16.30 4.56 17.78
C GLN A 42 -15.46 5.77 18.21
N GLN A 43 -14.15 5.76 17.96
CA GLN A 43 -13.27 6.88 18.29
C GLN A 43 -13.65 8.15 17.51
N ILE A 44 -13.98 8.02 16.22
CA ILE A 44 -14.42 9.14 15.40
C ILE A 44 -15.76 9.70 15.90
N CYS A 45 -16.73 8.84 16.25
CA CYS A 45 -17.99 9.27 16.83
C CYS A 45 -17.78 9.98 18.18
N ALA A 46 -16.87 9.49 19.03
CA ALA A 46 -16.51 10.14 20.28
C ALA A 46 -15.88 11.53 20.05
N GLY A 47 -14.96 11.67 19.09
CA GLY A 47 -14.39 12.96 18.72
C GLY A 47 -15.42 13.95 18.16
N CYS A 48 -16.41 13.45 17.42
CA CYS A 48 -17.55 14.26 16.97
C CYS A 48 -18.40 14.77 18.14
N LEU A 49 -18.64 13.94 19.15
CA LEU A 49 -19.36 14.33 20.38
C LEU A 49 -18.58 15.36 21.19
N GLU A 50 -17.26 15.20 21.33
CA GLU A 50 -16.40 16.18 22.01
C GLU A 50 -16.42 17.54 21.30
N ARG A 51 -16.34 17.56 19.96
CA ARG A 51 -16.49 18.79 19.17
C ARG A 51 -17.84 19.46 19.39
N CYS A 52 -18.92 18.69 19.48
CA CYS A 52 -20.24 19.20 19.83
C CYS A 52 -20.25 19.83 21.23
N ALA A 53 -19.67 19.15 22.23
CA ALA A 53 -19.56 19.65 23.59
C ALA A 53 -18.69 20.93 23.68
N ALA A 54 -17.68 21.06 22.83
CA ALA A 54 -16.84 22.25 22.71
C ALA A 54 -17.49 23.41 21.93
N GLY A 55 -18.77 23.27 21.51
CA GLY A 55 -19.55 24.31 20.85
C GLY A 55 -19.60 24.21 19.33
N ASN A 56 -18.88 23.26 18.70
CA ASN A 56 -19.00 23.00 17.27
C ASN A 56 -20.10 21.97 16.99
N SER A 57 -21.32 22.47 16.85
CA SER A 57 -22.53 21.65 16.63
C SER A 57 -22.80 21.28 15.17
N TRP A 58 -21.83 21.51 14.28
CA TRP A 58 -21.99 21.19 12.86
C TRP A 58 -21.30 19.86 12.52
N PRO A 59 -21.98 18.96 11.77
CA PRO A 59 -21.39 17.69 11.39
C PRO A 59 -20.11 17.87 10.57
N PRO A 60 -19.14 16.96 10.66
CA PRO A 60 -17.96 16.99 9.79
C PRO A 60 -18.36 16.75 8.32
N ASP A 61 -17.72 17.44 7.38
CA ASP A 61 -17.67 16.99 5.98
C ASP A 61 -16.69 15.83 5.83
N LEU A 62 -16.58 15.29 4.62
CA LEU A 62 -15.65 14.22 4.29
C LEU A 62 -14.19 14.57 4.64
N ALA A 63 -13.75 15.81 4.41
CA ALA A 63 -12.36 16.22 4.66
C ALA A 63 -12.09 16.38 6.16
N GLU A 64 -13.04 16.96 6.89
CA GLU A 64 -13.02 17.02 8.35
C GLU A 64 -13.09 15.63 8.98
N PHE A 65 -13.87 14.72 8.41
CA PHE A 65 -13.98 13.34 8.87
C PHE A 65 -12.67 12.58 8.67
N VAL A 66 -12.02 12.72 7.50
CA VAL A 66 -10.70 12.14 7.25
C VAL A 66 -9.62 12.77 8.15
N SER A 67 -9.75 14.06 8.47
CA SER A 67 -8.87 14.72 9.43
C SER A 67 -9.09 14.19 10.85
N LEU A 68 -10.34 13.95 11.26
CA LEU A 68 -10.68 13.34 12.55
C LEU A 68 -10.17 11.89 12.65
N VAL A 69 -10.22 11.12 11.55
CA VAL A 69 -9.59 9.79 11.46
C VAL A 69 -8.08 9.90 11.73
N ALA A 70 -7.42 10.88 11.13
CA ALA A 70 -6.00 11.12 11.35
C ALA A 70 -5.68 11.62 12.77
N GLU A 71 -6.53 12.47 13.37
CA GLU A 71 -6.42 12.98 14.74
C GLU A 71 -6.72 11.89 15.79
N CYS A 72 -7.63 10.96 15.51
CA CYS A 72 -7.83 9.73 16.29
C CYS A 72 -6.67 8.74 16.16
N GLY A 73 -5.65 9.04 15.34
CA GLY A 73 -4.51 8.16 15.10
C GLY A 73 -4.84 6.95 14.22
N ALA A 74 -6.02 6.93 13.59
CA ALA A 74 -6.43 5.86 12.72
C ALA A 74 -5.70 5.99 11.37
N ASN A 75 -4.82 5.02 11.11
CA ASN A 75 -4.17 4.86 9.82
C ASN A 75 -5.25 4.65 8.72
N PRO A 76 -5.28 5.44 7.63
CA PRO A 76 -6.25 5.31 6.52
C PRO A 76 -6.18 3.95 5.79
N PHE A 77 -5.10 3.18 5.96
CA PHE A 77 -5.00 1.82 5.45
C PHE A 77 -5.66 0.77 6.36
N GLY A 78 -6.04 1.13 7.59
CA GLY A 78 -6.53 0.18 8.60
C GLY A 78 -5.46 -0.85 9.01
N LEU A 79 -4.17 -0.51 8.88
CA LEU A 79 -3.06 -1.42 9.18
C LEU A 79 -2.33 -1.00 10.46
N SER A 80 -1.93 -1.97 11.27
CA SER A 80 -0.94 -1.80 12.34
C SER A 80 0.48 -2.12 11.86
N THR A 81 1.50 -1.82 12.68
CA THR A 81 2.87 -2.30 12.43
C THR A 81 2.91 -3.83 12.40
N ASP A 82 2.13 -4.49 13.27
CA ASP A 82 2.00 -5.96 13.31
C ASP A 82 1.41 -6.52 12.02
N ASP A 83 0.41 -5.85 11.42
CA ASP A 83 -0.13 -6.25 10.13
C ASP A 83 0.91 -6.22 9.03
N VAL A 84 1.76 -5.18 9.02
CA VAL A 84 2.85 -5.05 8.05
C VAL A 84 3.88 -6.15 8.26
N MET A 85 4.28 -6.42 9.52
CA MET A 85 5.22 -7.50 9.85
C MET A 85 4.66 -8.89 9.51
N ALA A 86 3.37 -9.12 9.76
CA ALA A 86 2.69 -10.36 9.43
C ALA A 86 2.63 -10.57 7.91
N GLU A 87 2.31 -9.53 7.14
CA GLU A 87 2.32 -9.60 5.67
C GLU A 87 3.74 -9.84 5.14
N TYR A 88 4.74 -9.16 5.71
CA TYR A 88 6.14 -9.34 5.34
C TYR A 88 6.60 -10.78 5.57
N LYS A 89 6.24 -11.38 6.72
CA LYS A 89 6.51 -12.79 7.02
C LYS A 89 5.79 -13.73 6.06
N ARG A 90 4.51 -13.49 5.77
CA ARG A 90 3.71 -14.25 4.79
C ARG A 90 4.38 -14.23 3.42
N TRP A 91 4.73 -13.06 2.93
CA TRP A 91 5.41 -12.91 1.64
C TRP A 91 6.80 -13.58 1.64
N ARG A 92 7.62 -13.40 2.69
CA ARG A 92 8.91 -14.08 2.81
C ARG A 92 8.78 -15.61 2.74
N ASN A 93 7.73 -16.16 3.33
CA ASN A 93 7.50 -17.58 3.42
C ASN A 93 6.81 -18.17 2.20
N GLU A 94 6.03 -17.39 1.44
CA GLU A 94 5.16 -17.93 0.38
C GLU A 94 5.44 -17.35 -1.01
N SER A 95 6.27 -16.31 -1.12
CA SER A 95 6.58 -15.66 -2.41
C SER A 95 7.19 -16.59 -3.44
N TYR A 96 7.86 -17.67 -3.02
CA TYR A 96 8.41 -18.68 -3.92
C TYR A 96 7.34 -19.38 -4.78
N ARG A 97 6.07 -19.32 -4.38
CA ARG A 97 4.94 -19.90 -5.12
C ARG A 97 4.49 -19.05 -6.31
N TYR A 98 4.99 -17.82 -6.41
CA TYR A 98 4.62 -16.85 -7.45
C TYR A 98 5.85 -16.52 -8.30
N SER A 99 5.64 -16.19 -9.57
CA SER A 99 6.77 -15.91 -10.48
C SER A 99 7.56 -14.65 -10.09
N SER A 100 6.92 -13.75 -9.35
CA SER A 100 7.50 -12.49 -8.88
C SER A 100 6.70 -11.91 -7.73
N SER A 101 7.30 -11.00 -6.97
CA SER A 101 6.59 -10.25 -5.93
C SER A 101 5.45 -9.39 -6.46
N THR A 102 5.46 -9.03 -7.76
CA THR A 102 4.35 -8.29 -8.39
C THR A 102 3.12 -9.17 -8.64
N GLU A 103 3.27 -10.50 -8.65
CA GLU A 103 2.17 -11.46 -8.81
C GLU A 103 1.71 -12.06 -7.47
N PHE A 104 2.37 -11.71 -6.37
CA PHE A 104 1.95 -12.12 -5.04
C PHE A 104 0.60 -11.47 -4.68
N PRO A 105 -0.35 -12.19 -4.05
CA PRO A 105 -1.67 -11.69 -3.71
C PRO A 105 -1.62 -10.84 -2.43
N TRP A 106 -1.08 -9.63 -2.55
CA TRP A 106 -1.04 -8.63 -1.48
C TRP A 106 -2.43 -8.30 -0.97
N ARG A 107 -2.62 -8.23 0.36
CA ARG A 107 -3.91 -7.81 0.95
C ARG A 107 -4.32 -6.40 0.53
N GLN A 108 -3.34 -5.52 0.36
CA GLN A 108 -3.52 -4.14 -0.09
C GLN A 108 -2.31 -3.71 -0.94
N PRO A 109 -2.48 -2.83 -1.94
CA PRO A 109 -1.37 -2.36 -2.77
C PRO A 109 -0.23 -1.68 -2.00
N VAL A 110 -0.53 -0.98 -0.89
CA VAL A 110 0.49 -0.33 -0.05
C VAL A 110 1.45 -1.34 0.58
N LEU A 111 0.98 -2.54 0.89
CA LEU A 111 1.78 -3.59 1.51
C LEU A 111 2.88 -4.13 0.59
N TYR A 112 2.66 -4.14 -0.74
CA TYR A 112 3.71 -4.43 -1.71
C TYR A 112 4.86 -3.44 -1.56
N HIS A 113 4.57 -2.14 -1.60
CA HIS A 113 5.61 -1.11 -1.53
C HIS A 113 6.35 -1.15 -0.19
N LEU A 114 5.61 -1.29 0.92
CA LEU A 114 6.17 -1.45 2.27
C LEU A 114 7.11 -2.66 2.35
N CYS A 115 6.64 -3.86 1.98
CA CYS A 115 7.42 -5.09 2.13
C CYS A 115 8.65 -5.13 1.21
N ILE A 116 8.55 -4.57 0.00
CA ILE A 116 9.69 -4.47 -0.91
C ILE A 116 10.75 -3.50 -0.36
N GLU A 117 10.33 -2.34 0.17
CA GLU A 117 11.24 -1.37 0.80
C GLU A 117 11.89 -1.96 2.06
N MET A 118 11.11 -2.67 2.88
CA MET A 118 11.61 -3.42 4.05
C MET A 118 12.66 -4.46 3.67
N ARG A 119 12.43 -5.28 2.63
CA ARG A 119 13.43 -6.29 2.20
C ARG A 119 14.70 -5.63 1.72
N ARG A 120 14.59 -4.55 0.93
CA ARG A 120 15.75 -3.82 0.40
C ARG A 120 16.60 -3.26 1.54
N VAL A 121 15.98 -2.45 2.40
CA VAL A 121 16.69 -1.76 3.49
C VAL A 121 17.18 -2.75 4.55
N GLY A 122 16.35 -3.74 4.91
CA GLY A 122 16.70 -4.78 5.88
C GLY A 122 17.89 -5.62 5.44
N THR A 123 17.97 -5.97 4.15
CA THR A 123 19.12 -6.71 3.59
C THR A 123 20.37 -5.84 3.52
N GLU A 124 20.23 -4.60 3.03
CA GLU A 124 21.34 -3.65 2.89
C GLU A 124 21.98 -3.32 4.25
N ARG A 125 21.17 -3.19 5.30
CA ARG A 125 21.62 -2.78 6.64
C ARG A 125 21.78 -3.93 7.64
N ARG A 126 21.49 -5.19 7.23
CA ARG A 126 21.53 -6.38 8.09
C ARG A 126 20.74 -6.21 9.40
N MET A 127 19.52 -5.70 9.27
CA MET A 127 18.68 -5.34 10.42
C MET A 127 18.22 -6.57 11.20
N THR A 128 18.15 -6.43 12.52
CA THR A 128 17.48 -7.36 13.45
C THR A 128 15.95 -7.25 13.34
N ASP A 129 15.23 -8.19 13.96
CA ASP A 129 13.77 -8.19 13.94
C ASP A 129 13.17 -6.92 14.56
N GLY A 130 13.69 -6.44 15.70
CA GLY A 130 13.23 -5.20 16.33
C GLY A 130 13.56 -3.94 15.50
N GLU A 131 14.67 -3.96 14.75
CA GLU A 131 14.99 -2.88 13.82
C GLU A 131 14.09 -2.90 12.58
N LEU A 132 13.69 -4.09 12.11
CA LEU A 132 12.70 -4.25 11.02
C LEU A 132 11.32 -3.77 11.45
N GLU A 133 10.91 -4.04 12.69
CA GLU A 133 9.64 -3.56 13.24
C GLU A 133 9.59 -2.03 13.30
N ARG A 134 10.66 -1.40 13.81
CA ARG A 134 10.82 0.08 13.79
C ARG A 134 10.91 0.65 12.38
N LEU A 135 11.39 -0.13 11.40
CA LEU A 135 11.35 0.26 10.00
C LEU A 135 9.92 0.19 9.45
N ALA A 136 9.18 -0.87 9.75
CA ALA A 136 7.78 -1.03 9.35
C ALA A 136 6.91 0.11 9.86
N GLU A 137 7.03 0.45 11.15
CA GLU A 137 6.33 1.59 11.77
C GLU A 137 6.61 2.90 11.03
N ARG A 138 7.90 3.20 10.80
CA ARG A 138 8.32 4.44 10.14
C ARG A 138 7.84 4.52 8.69
N LEU A 139 7.90 3.41 7.96
CA LEU A 139 7.43 3.34 6.58
C LEU A 139 5.91 3.47 6.52
N LEU A 140 5.19 2.85 7.44
CA LEU A 140 3.74 2.98 7.53
C LEU A 140 3.34 4.44 7.79
N ALA A 141 3.95 5.09 8.78
CA ALA A 141 3.73 6.50 9.07
C ALA A 141 4.04 7.42 7.87
N LYS A 142 5.13 7.13 7.14
CA LYS A 142 5.49 7.84 5.90
C LYS A 142 4.38 7.70 4.85
N TRP A 143 3.84 6.50 4.64
CA TRP A 143 2.76 6.29 3.68
C TRP A 143 1.45 6.94 4.12
N VAL A 144 1.11 6.92 5.40
CA VAL A 144 -0.05 7.66 5.94
C VAL A 144 0.07 9.15 5.63
N LYS A 145 1.24 9.73 5.92
CA LYS A 145 1.53 11.14 5.60
C LYS A 145 1.47 11.42 4.10
N ASN A 146 1.88 10.48 3.26
CA ASN A 146 1.81 10.67 1.82
C ASN A 146 0.35 10.77 1.33
N ILE A 147 -0.53 9.91 1.85
CA ILE A 147 -1.96 9.95 1.52
C ILE A 147 -2.61 11.23 2.05
N SER A 148 -2.27 11.68 3.26
CA SER A 148 -2.82 12.94 3.79
C SER A 148 -2.41 14.16 2.96
N HIS A 149 -1.29 14.07 2.24
CA HIS A 149 -0.86 15.07 1.25
C HIS A 149 -1.47 14.88 -0.15
N GLY A 150 -2.44 13.97 -0.32
CA GLY A 150 -3.14 13.75 -1.58
C GLY A 150 -2.38 12.89 -2.60
N MET A 151 -1.29 12.22 -2.21
CA MET A 151 -0.64 11.25 -3.09
C MET A 151 -1.45 9.96 -3.19
N SER A 152 -1.40 9.29 -4.34
CA SER A 152 -2.00 7.96 -4.54
C SER A 152 -0.96 6.85 -4.36
N ILE A 153 -1.43 5.65 -4.02
CA ILE A 153 -0.57 4.46 -4.01
C ILE A 153 -0.21 4.12 -5.47
N PRO A 154 1.08 4.05 -5.83
CA PRO A 154 1.49 3.70 -7.18
C PRO A 154 0.99 2.29 -7.55
N PRO A 155 0.53 2.07 -8.79
CA PRO A 155 0.12 0.74 -9.23
C PRO A 155 1.31 -0.23 -9.22
N ILE A 156 1.05 -1.48 -8.86
CA ILE A 156 2.04 -2.56 -8.94
C ILE A 156 2.24 -2.90 -10.42
N ARG A 157 3.39 -2.51 -10.99
CA ARG A 157 3.71 -2.75 -12.40
C ARG A 157 4.81 -3.80 -12.52
N ARG A 158 4.59 -4.78 -13.40
CA ARG A 158 5.66 -5.68 -13.85
C ARG A 158 6.64 -4.87 -14.70
N GLN A 159 7.93 -5.03 -14.44
CA GLN A 159 8.96 -4.48 -15.32
C GLN A 159 8.80 -5.13 -16.70
N LEU A 160 8.60 -4.31 -17.72
CA LEU A 160 8.58 -4.80 -19.10
C LEU A 160 9.92 -5.47 -19.40
N ALA A 161 9.89 -6.58 -20.15
CA ALA A 161 11.13 -7.19 -20.61
C ALA A 161 11.95 -6.12 -21.33
N ALA A 162 13.24 -6.01 -21.00
CA ALA A 162 14.13 -5.12 -21.73
C ALA A 162 14.04 -5.46 -23.23
N PRO A 163 14.05 -4.45 -24.12
CA PRO A 163 14.08 -4.70 -25.55
C PRO A 163 15.19 -5.68 -25.88
N LYS A 164 14.82 -6.84 -26.45
CA LYS A 164 15.80 -7.79 -26.95
C LYS A 164 16.38 -7.20 -28.23
N HIS A 165 17.50 -6.49 -28.13
CA HIS A 165 18.30 -6.22 -29.31
C HIS A 165 18.76 -7.58 -29.86
N PRO A 166 18.65 -7.84 -31.18
CA PRO A 166 19.22 -9.04 -31.75
C PRO A 166 20.71 -9.03 -31.41
N GLY A 167 21.14 -9.99 -30.59
CA GLY A 167 22.54 -10.16 -30.28
C GLY A 167 23.25 -10.42 -31.60
N GLY A 168 24.20 -9.55 -31.96
CA GLY A 168 25.17 -9.91 -32.99
C GLY A 168 25.88 -11.22 -32.60
N PRO A 169 26.55 -11.88 -33.56
CA PRO A 169 27.23 -13.14 -33.28
C PRO A 169 28.16 -12.96 -32.07
N THR A 170 27.99 -13.85 -31.11
CA THR A 170 28.82 -13.88 -29.91
C THR A 170 30.28 -14.10 -30.32
N PRO A 171 31.26 -13.67 -29.50
CA PRO A 171 32.67 -13.93 -29.78
C PRO A 171 32.98 -15.42 -30.01
N ALA A 172 32.26 -16.31 -29.32
CA ALA A 172 32.38 -17.76 -29.50
C ALA A 172 31.87 -18.22 -30.88
N GLU A 173 30.77 -17.67 -31.37
CA GLU A 173 30.25 -17.95 -32.71
C GLU A 173 31.17 -17.43 -33.80
N LEU A 174 31.77 -16.25 -33.63
CA LEU A 174 32.78 -15.70 -34.53
C LEU A 174 34.02 -16.59 -34.59
N ALA A 175 34.54 -16.99 -33.42
CA ALA A 175 35.69 -17.89 -33.33
C ALA A 175 35.40 -19.27 -33.96
N TYR A 176 34.19 -19.81 -33.77
CA TYR A 176 33.78 -21.08 -34.36
C TYR A 176 33.59 -20.98 -35.89
N ALA A 177 33.05 -19.86 -36.38
CA ALA A 177 32.96 -19.60 -37.82
C ALA A 177 34.34 -19.47 -38.46
N GLU A 178 35.28 -18.79 -37.79
CA GLU A 178 36.66 -18.69 -38.24
C GLU A 178 37.37 -20.05 -38.25
N PHE A 179 37.19 -20.86 -37.19
CA PHE A 179 37.68 -22.22 -37.13
C PHE A 179 37.16 -23.06 -38.31
N LYS A 180 35.84 -23.02 -38.57
CA LYS A 180 35.23 -23.72 -39.73
C LYS A 180 35.83 -23.26 -41.06
N ARG A 181 36.03 -21.94 -41.23
CA ARG A 181 36.65 -21.38 -42.45
C ARG A 181 38.07 -21.89 -42.64
N ARG A 182 38.90 -21.87 -41.60
CA ARG A 182 40.28 -22.35 -41.63
C ARG A 182 40.36 -23.86 -41.87
N LYS A 183 39.47 -24.65 -41.26
CA LYS A 183 39.35 -26.09 -41.51
C LYS A 183 38.97 -26.39 -42.97
N ALA A 184 38.00 -25.67 -43.54
CA ALA A 184 37.61 -25.82 -44.94
C ALA A 184 38.73 -25.42 -45.92
N ALA A 185 39.63 -24.52 -45.51
CA ALA A 185 40.82 -24.13 -46.26
C ALA A 185 42.01 -25.10 -46.09
N GLY A 186 41.84 -26.22 -45.39
CA GLY A 186 42.90 -27.22 -45.18
C GLY A 186 44.02 -26.75 -44.23
N MET A 187 43.77 -25.76 -43.38
CA MET A 187 44.78 -25.24 -42.44
C MET A 187 44.91 -26.05 -41.14
N PHE A 188 44.12 -27.11 -40.98
CA PHE A 188 44.16 -28.01 -39.83
C PHE A 188 43.96 -29.44 -40.33
N ASP A 189 44.99 -30.27 -40.18
CA ASP A 189 44.96 -31.73 -40.34
C ASP A 189 44.38 -32.41 -39.09
#